data_AF-A0NRT2-F1
#
_entry.id   AF-A0NRT2-F1
#
_cell.length_a   1.000
_cell.length_b   1.000
_cell.length_c   1.000
_cell.angle_alpha   90.00
_cell.angle_beta   90.00
_cell.angle_gamma   90.00
#
_symmetry.space_group_name_H-M   'P 1'
#
loop_
_entity.id
_entity.type
_entity.pdbx_description
1 polymer ?
#
loop_
_entity_poly.entity_id
_entity_poly.type
_entity_poly.pdbx_seq_one_letter_code
_entity_poly.pdbx_strand_id
1 'polypeptide(L)'
;MKNIETGLLVLTSEIATEEGLLLHKRLRSNIDVGEPNWYVRKSADPSAGEQFIQLIGSAKVWLPLTGAATAFFAAIGKRAGDALWDRIAAALNQKEARPLAEVSEALASAVEKHGNCELIVGLPLPNEHFGTVLIISDHDPNKIAYKLGKFSLNVGELTTEMTRVIEIGEAPWGRAVISIEGDDLVVRWKSQRDYSDREFRIQGD
;
A
#
# COMPACT_ATOMS: atom_id res chain seq x y z
N MET A 1 4.49 7.30 20.24
CA MET A 1 4.82 7.14 18.79
C MET A 1 5.07 8.51 18.21
N LYS A 2 6.13 8.71 17.41
CA LYS A 2 6.22 9.92 16.59
C LYS A 2 5.02 9.94 15.67
N ASN A 3 4.29 11.05 15.61
CA ASN A 3 3.23 11.21 14.61
C ASN A 3 3.92 11.29 13.25
N ILE A 4 3.67 10.29 12.41
CA ILE A 4 4.06 10.34 11.00
C ILE A 4 3.09 11.34 10.34
N GLU A 5 3.56 12.57 10.20
CA GLU A 5 2.81 13.66 9.56
C GLU A 5 2.79 13.50 8.03
N THR A 6 3.82 12.90 7.45
CA THR A 6 3.97 12.67 6.00
C THR A 6 4.34 11.21 5.72
N GLY A 7 3.89 10.65 4.59
CA GLY A 7 4.19 9.27 4.20
C GLY A 7 5.70 9.01 4.06
N LEU A 8 6.17 7.91 4.62
CA LEU A 8 7.55 7.46 4.51
C LEU A 8 7.73 6.68 3.20
N LEU A 9 8.46 7.27 2.25
CA LEU A 9 8.91 6.61 1.04
C LEU A 9 10.30 6.01 1.26
N VAL A 10 10.41 4.69 1.16
CA VAL A 10 11.67 3.95 1.23
C VAL A 10 11.88 3.21 -0.08
N LEU A 11 13.06 3.39 -0.66
CA LEU A 11 13.47 2.79 -1.93
C LEU A 11 14.70 1.92 -1.69
N THR A 12 14.80 0.78 -2.37
CA THR A 12 16.05 0.02 -2.36
C THR A 12 17.17 0.79 -3.06
N SER A 13 18.42 0.64 -2.59
CA SER A 13 19.60 1.37 -3.10
C SER A 13 19.86 1.25 -4.60
N GLU A 14 19.32 0.21 -5.24
CA GLU A 14 19.43 -0.02 -6.69
C GLU A 14 18.54 0.93 -7.51
N ILE A 15 17.57 1.60 -6.89
CA ILE A 15 16.74 2.62 -7.54
C ILE A 15 17.54 3.92 -7.57
N ALA A 16 17.85 4.40 -8.77
CA ALA A 16 18.66 5.59 -8.97
C ALA A 16 18.03 6.83 -8.30
N THR A 17 18.86 7.72 -7.77
CA THR A 17 18.40 8.91 -7.04
C THR A 17 17.42 9.75 -7.86
N GLU A 18 17.72 9.98 -9.14
CA GLU A 18 16.87 10.75 -10.05
C GLU A 18 15.49 10.10 -10.25
N GLU A 19 15.44 8.77 -10.31
CA GLU A 19 14.18 8.02 -10.46
C GLU A 19 13.36 8.06 -9.18
N GLY A 20 14.01 7.93 -8.02
CA GLY A 20 13.37 8.09 -6.71
C GLY A 20 12.77 9.50 -6.53
N LEU A 21 13.51 10.55 -6.92
CA LEU A 21 13.03 11.93 -6.87
C LEU A 21 11.89 12.18 -7.87
N LEU A 22 11.92 11.58 -9.06
CA LEU A 22 10.83 11.68 -10.03
C LEU A 22 9.56 10.99 -9.51
N LEU A 23 9.68 9.77 -8.98
CA LEU A 23 8.57 9.05 -8.36
C LEU A 23 7.94 9.90 -7.26
N HIS A 24 8.77 10.40 -6.35
CA HIS A 24 8.34 11.24 -5.25
C HIS A 24 7.60 12.50 -5.70
N LYS A 25 8.10 13.21 -6.70
CA LYS A 25 7.41 14.36 -7.29
C LYS A 25 6.03 13.99 -7.82
N ARG A 26 5.88 12.83 -8.47
CA ARG A 26 4.60 12.35 -8.97
C ARG A 26 3.64 12.00 -7.82
N LEU A 27 4.13 11.32 -6.78
CA LEU A 27 3.33 10.95 -5.60
C LEU A 27 2.86 12.19 -4.82
N ARG A 28 3.75 13.15 -4.57
CA ARG A 28 3.45 14.38 -3.82
C ARG A 28 2.34 15.24 -4.42
N SER A 29 2.02 15.05 -5.70
CA SER A 29 0.92 15.78 -6.34
C SER A 29 -0.45 15.33 -5.84
N ASN A 30 -0.55 14.15 -5.25
CA ASN A 30 -1.82 13.52 -4.85
C ASN A 30 -1.85 13.08 -3.38
N ILE A 31 -0.71 12.81 -2.76
CA ILE A 31 -0.60 12.37 -1.36
C ILE A 31 0.58 13.04 -0.66
N ASP A 32 0.46 13.28 0.65
CA ASP A 32 1.52 13.92 1.43
C ASP A 32 2.63 12.92 1.79
N VAL A 33 3.75 12.97 1.05
CA VAL A 33 4.87 12.01 1.16
C VAL A 33 6.17 12.76 1.42
N GLY A 34 6.94 12.33 2.42
CA GLY A 34 8.27 12.85 2.75
C GLY A 34 9.30 12.60 1.64
N GLU A 35 10.50 13.16 1.77
CA GLU A 35 11.60 12.86 0.84
C GLU A 35 11.90 11.35 0.80
N PRO A 36 12.34 10.80 -0.35
CA PRO A 36 12.71 9.39 -0.41
C PRO A 36 13.88 9.08 0.53
N ASN A 37 13.84 7.89 1.13
CA ASN A 37 14.93 7.32 1.90
C ASN A 37 15.45 6.08 1.17
N TRP A 38 16.78 5.95 1.06
CA TRP A 38 17.38 4.79 0.41
C TRP A 38 17.78 3.76 1.46
N TYR A 39 17.18 2.58 1.35
CA TYR A 39 17.56 1.42 2.12
C TYR A 39 18.82 0.80 1.53
N VAL A 40 19.92 0.91 2.28
CA VAL A 40 21.22 0.32 1.91
C VAL A 40 21.28 -1.10 2.45
N ARG A 41 21.44 -2.06 1.55
CA ARG A 41 21.57 -3.48 1.90
C ARG A 41 22.93 -3.74 2.55
N LYS A 42 22.98 -4.65 3.54
CA LYS A 42 24.24 -5.27 3.98
C LYS A 42 24.53 -6.49 3.09
N SER A 43 25.68 -6.49 2.44
CA SER A 43 26.17 -7.45 1.41
C SER A 43 26.06 -8.96 1.72
N ALA A 44 25.71 -9.39 2.92
CA ALA A 44 25.86 -10.79 3.37
C ALA A 44 24.54 -11.58 3.48
N ASP A 45 23.39 -11.00 3.14
CA ASP A 45 22.09 -11.66 3.26
C ASP A 45 21.59 -12.18 1.90
N PRO A 46 21.63 -13.51 1.64
CA PRO A 46 21.22 -14.10 0.37
C PRO A 46 19.68 -14.12 0.16
N SER A 47 18.89 -13.77 1.17
CA SER A 47 17.45 -13.50 1.01
C SER A 47 17.14 -12.07 0.55
N ALA A 48 18.15 -11.18 0.52
CA ALA A 48 18.03 -9.79 0.10
C ALA A 48 18.00 -9.63 -1.44
N GLY A 49 17.28 -10.50 -2.15
CA GLY A 49 17.15 -10.49 -3.61
C GLY A 49 16.04 -9.57 -4.14
N GLU A 50 15.13 -9.11 -3.28
CA GLU A 50 13.93 -8.39 -3.72
C GLU A 50 14.19 -6.87 -3.73
N GLN A 51 14.00 -6.23 -4.89
CA GLN A 51 13.91 -4.78 -4.98
C GLN A 51 12.54 -4.36 -4.43
N PHE A 52 12.45 -3.20 -3.78
CA PHE A 52 11.15 -2.73 -3.31
C PHE A 52 11.03 -1.21 -3.31
N ILE A 53 9.78 -0.79 -3.49
CA ILE A 53 9.31 0.56 -3.25
C ILE A 53 8.31 0.45 -2.09
N GLN A 54 8.65 1.04 -0.95
CA GLN A 54 7.80 1.02 0.23
C GLN A 54 7.26 2.41 0.52
N LEU A 55 5.95 2.51 0.67
CA LEU A 55 5.23 3.72 1.06
C LEU A 55 4.35 3.43 2.27
N ILE A 56 4.83 3.85 3.46
CA ILE A 56 4.09 3.68 4.71
C ILE A 56 3.65 5.06 5.22
N GLY A 57 2.34 5.24 5.42
CA GLY A 57 1.78 6.52 5.85
C GLY A 57 0.65 6.33 6.86
N SER A 58 0.46 7.31 7.73
CA SER A 58 -0.73 7.33 8.61
C SER A 58 -2.01 7.40 7.79
N ALA A 59 -3.17 7.07 8.37
CA ALA A 59 -4.46 7.15 7.67
C ALA A 59 -4.68 8.49 6.95
N LYS A 60 -4.18 9.59 7.52
CA LYS A 60 -4.26 10.94 6.94
C LYS A 60 -3.58 11.05 5.58
N VAL A 61 -2.44 10.38 5.38
CA VAL A 61 -1.69 10.37 4.11
C VAL A 61 -2.54 9.76 2.98
N TRP A 62 -3.39 8.79 3.31
CA TRP A 62 -4.19 8.04 2.36
C TRP A 62 -5.57 8.65 2.08
N LEU A 63 -6.05 9.59 2.90
CA LEU A 63 -7.36 10.23 2.75
C LEU A 63 -7.64 10.80 1.35
N PRO A 64 -6.70 11.46 0.65
CA PRO A 64 -6.94 11.93 -0.71
C PRO A 64 -7.29 10.78 -1.67
N LEU A 65 -6.69 9.61 -1.48
CA LEU A 65 -6.97 8.42 -2.28
C LEU A 65 -8.25 7.73 -1.85
N THR A 66 -8.67 7.83 -0.59
CA THR A 66 -9.98 7.31 -0.15
C THR A 66 -11.11 7.92 -0.97
N GLY A 67 -11.12 9.25 -1.16
CA GLY A 67 -12.14 9.92 -1.98
C GLY A 67 -12.14 9.48 -3.44
N ALA A 68 -10.95 9.38 -4.04
CA ALA A 68 -10.80 8.89 -5.42
C ALA A 68 -11.20 7.42 -5.57
N ALA A 69 -10.86 6.59 -4.58
CA ALA A 69 -11.23 5.18 -4.54
C ALA A 69 -12.75 5.01 -4.41
N THR A 70 -13.42 5.82 -3.58
CA THR A 70 -14.89 5.78 -3.49
C THR A 70 -15.55 6.04 -4.84
N ALA A 71 -15.11 7.07 -5.57
CA ALA A 71 -15.62 7.36 -6.91
C ALA A 71 -15.31 6.23 -7.90
N PHE A 72 -14.09 5.71 -7.87
CA PHE A 72 -13.65 4.59 -8.69
C PHE A 72 -14.49 3.32 -8.47
N PHE A 73 -14.71 2.91 -7.21
CA PHE A 73 -15.50 1.73 -6.89
C PHE A 73 -17.01 1.92 -7.18
N ALA A 74 -17.52 3.14 -7.01
CA ALA A 74 -18.88 3.49 -7.44
C ALA A 74 -19.06 3.35 -8.97
N ALA A 75 -18.04 3.67 -9.75
CA ALA A 75 -18.08 3.59 -11.21
C ALA A 75 -17.99 2.14 -11.76
N ILE A 76 -17.24 1.24 -11.12
CA ILE A 76 -17.11 -0.15 -11.60
C ILE A 76 -18.33 -1.03 -11.26
N GLY A 77 -18.99 -0.75 -10.13
CA GLY A 77 -20.15 -1.49 -9.62
C GLY A 77 -19.84 -2.94 -9.18
N LYS A 78 -20.82 -3.62 -8.56
CA LYS A 78 -20.68 -5.02 -8.07
C LYS A 78 -20.87 -6.06 -9.18
N ARG A 79 -19.82 -6.44 -9.95
CA ARG A 79 -19.84 -7.64 -10.82
C ARG A 79 -18.44 -8.24 -11.04
N ALA A 80 -18.38 -9.58 -11.14
CA ALA A 80 -17.17 -10.34 -11.46
C ALA A 80 -17.16 -10.82 -12.93
N GLY A 81 -16.00 -10.80 -13.59
CA GLY A 81 -15.76 -11.40 -14.91
C GLY A 81 -14.79 -10.60 -15.79
N ASP A 82 -14.61 -11.04 -17.05
CA ASP A 82 -13.66 -10.44 -18.02
C ASP A 82 -13.92 -8.95 -18.29
N ALA A 83 -15.15 -8.48 -18.14
CA ALA A 83 -15.52 -7.08 -18.26
C ALA A 83 -15.07 -6.20 -17.07
N LEU A 84 -14.50 -6.77 -16.01
CA LEU A 84 -14.03 -6.03 -14.84
C LEU A 84 -12.87 -5.11 -15.22
N TRP A 85 -11.88 -5.59 -15.97
CA TRP A 85 -10.69 -4.82 -16.31
C TRP A 85 -10.99 -3.66 -17.26
N ASP A 86 -11.90 -3.85 -18.23
CA ASP A 86 -12.37 -2.78 -19.11
C ASP A 86 -13.07 -1.67 -18.32
N ARG A 87 -13.86 -2.04 -17.30
CA ARG A 87 -14.52 -1.07 -16.42
C ARG A 87 -13.55 -0.36 -15.51
N ILE A 88 -12.54 -1.05 -14.99
CA ILE A 88 -11.48 -0.44 -14.20
C ILE A 88 -10.78 0.63 -15.04
N ALA A 89 -10.38 0.31 -16.27
CA ALA A 89 -9.77 1.27 -17.18
C ALA A 89 -10.71 2.47 -17.47
N ALA A 90 -11.99 2.21 -17.73
CA ALA A 90 -12.98 3.27 -17.95
C ALA A 90 -13.22 4.14 -16.69
N ALA A 91 -13.24 3.55 -15.50
CA ALA A 91 -13.42 4.26 -14.24
C ALA A 91 -12.20 5.13 -13.90
N LEU A 92 -10.98 4.66 -14.17
CA LEU A 92 -9.76 5.46 -13.95
C LEU A 92 -9.64 6.67 -14.89
N ASN A 93 -10.32 6.65 -16.03
CA ASN A 93 -10.42 7.81 -16.92
C ASN A 93 -11.38 8.90 -16.41
N GLN A 94 -12.14 8.65 -15.34
CA GLN A 94 -13.01 9.65 -14.74
C GLN A 94 -12.21 10.66 -13.93
N LYS A 95 -12.64 11.93 -13.94
CA LYS A 95 -11.94 13.03 -13.29
C LYS A 95 -11.78 12.79 -11.78
N GLU A 96 -12.77 12.18 -11.17
CA GLU A 96 -12.86 11.90 -9.73
C GLU A 96 -11.89 10.80 -9.29
N ALA A 97 -11.57 9.85 -10.18
CA ALA A 97 -10.60 8.77 -9.93
C ALA A 97 -9.16 9.18 -10.24
N ARG A 98 -8.94 10.39 -10.80
CA ARG A 98 -7.64 10.87 -11.28
C ARG A 98 -6.51 10.75 -10.25
N PRO A 99 -6.67 11.12 -8.95
CA PRO A 99 -5.59 10.95 -7.98
C PRO A 99 -5.13 9.49 -7.82
N LEU A 100 -6.08 8.55 -7.83
CA LEU A 100 -5.79 7.12 -7.75
C LEU A 100 -5.09 6.62 -9.03
N ALA A 101 -5.54 7.06 -10.20
CA ALA A 101 -4.92 6.74 -11.48
C ALA A 101 -3.47 7.23 -11.54
N GLU A 102 -3.23 8.51 -11.26
CA GLU A 102 -1.89 9.12 -11.35
C GLU A 102 -0.90 8.50 -10.36
N VAL A 103 -1.32 8.18 -9.13
CA VAL A 103 -0.48 7.49 -8.16
C VAL A 103 -0.17 6.07 -8.62
N SER A 104 -1.17 5.34 -9.10
CA SER A 104 -1.00 3.94 -9.53
C SER A 104 -0.10 3.84 -10.77
N GLU A 105 -0.23 4.77 -11.71
CA GLU A 105 0.67 4.90 -12.86
C GLU A 105 2.10 5.28 -12.44
N ALA A 106 2.26 6.13 -11.43
CA ALA A 106 3.58 6.49 -10.91
C ALA A 106 4.28 5.28 -10.30
N LEU A 107 3.55 4.50 -9.52
CA LEU A 107 4.05 3.28 -8.89
C LEU A 107 4.33 2.19 -9.94
N ALA A 108 3.41 1.95 -10.88
CA ALA A 108 3.56 1.01 -11.99
C ALA A 108 4.84 1.29 -12.79
N SER A 109 5.01 2.55 -13.21
CA SER A 109 6.18 2.97 -14.00
C SER A 109 7.48 2.82 -13.23
N ALA A 110 7.46 2.98 -11.90
CA ALA A 110 8.64 2.80 -11.07
C ALA A 110 8.99 1.31 -10.91
N VAL A 111 8.02 0.43 -10.62
CA VAL A 111 8.30 -1.01 -10.47
C VAL A 111 8.67 -1.69 -11.79
N GLU A 112 8.09 -1.27 -12.92
CA GLU A 112 8.35 -1.84 -14.24
C GLU A 112 9.81 -1.69 -14.67
N LYS A 113 10.43 -0.54 -14.33
CA LYS A 113 11.85 -0.27 -14.62
C LYS A 113 12.83 -1.16 -13.84
N HIS A 114 12.35 -1.76 -12.75
CA HIS A 114 13.17 -2.42 -11.74
C HIS A 114 12.76 -3.88 -11.56
N GLY A 115 12.50 -4.59 -12.67
CA GLY A 115 11.94 -5.96 -12.71
C GLY A 115 12.27 -6.86 -11.50
N ASN A 116 11.24 -7.53 -10.96
CA ASN A 116 11.22 -8.14 -9.61
C ASN A 116 11.30 -7.10 -8.46
N CYS A 117 10.65 -5.95 -8.65
CA CYS A 117 10.45 -4.96 -7.59
C CYS A 117 9.05 -5.09 -6.97
N GLU A 118 8.99 -5.30 -5.66
CA GLU A 118 7.72 -5.28 -4.93
C GLU A 118 7.28 -3.85 -4.61
N LEU A 119 5.97 -3.62 -4.69
CA LEU A 119 5.35 -2.42 -4.14
C LEU A 119 4.75 -2.74 -2.77
N ILE A 120 5.18 -2.03 -1.74
CA ILE A 120 4.70 -2.20 -0.36
C ILE A 120 3.98 -0.92 0.05
N VAL A 121 2.68 -0.97 0.29
CA VAL A 121 1.89 0.17 0.78
C VAL A 121 1.31 -0.15 2.14
N GLY A 122 1.27 0.78 3.09
CA GLY A 122 0.75 0.42 4.41
C GLY A 122 0.63 1.52 5.45
N LEU A 123 0.22 1.06 6.63
CA LEU A 123 0.08 1.85 7.85
C LEU A 123 1.29 1.66 8.76
N PRO A 124 1.69 2.68 9.55
CA PRO A 124 2.82 2.60 10.47
C PRO A 124 2.47 1.92 11.80
N LEU A 125 1.67 0.86 11.73
CA LEU A 125 1.22 0.07 12.89
C LEU A 125 1.77 -1.35 12.77
N PRO A 126 2.43 -1.91 13.79
CA PRO A 126 2.69 -1.33 15.11
C PRO A 126 3.81 -0.29 15.13
N ASN A 127 4.62 -0.20 14.07
CA ASN A 127 5.65 0.84 13.92
C ASN A 127 5.90 1.17 12.44
N GLU A 128 6.67 2.23 12.21
CA GLU A 128 6.99 2.78 10.88
C GLU A 128 7.90 1.91 10.01
N HIS A 129 8.59 0.92 10.60
CA HIS A 129 9.54 0.07 9.88
C HIS A 129 8.86 -1.17 9.30
N PHE A 130 8.06 -1.88 10.11
CA PHE A 130 7.38 -3.10 9.68
C PHE A 130 6.01 -2.82 9.08
N GLY A 131 5.22 -2.01 9.79
CA GLY A 131 3.87 -1.62 9.40
C GLY A 131 2.86 -2.77 9.28
N THR A 132 1.65 -2.36 8.90
CA THR A 132 0.57 -3.22 8.44
C THR A 132 0.42 -2.91 6.97
N VAL A 133 0.86 -3.82 6.12
CA VAL A 133 1.16 -3.49 4.72
C VAL A 133 0.52 -4.45 3.74
N LEU A 134 0.09 -3.91 2.61
CA LEU A 134 -0.29 -4.64 1.42
C LEU A 134 0.94 -4.73 0.50
N ILE A 135 1.28 -5.95 0.11
CA ILE A 135 2.34 -6.21 -0.88
C ILE A 135 1.67 -6.40 -2.24
N ILE A 136 2.09 -5.62 -3.22
CA ILE A 136 1.56 -5.60 -4.58
C ILE A 136 2.68 -6.02 -5.53
N SER A 137 2.61 -7.26 -6.01
CA SER A 137 3.55 -7.82 -7.00
C SER A 137 3.09 -7.63 -8.46
N ASP A 138 2.04 -6.81 -8.69
CA ASP A 138 1.56 -6.50 -10.04
C ASP A 138 2.23 -5.24 -10.58
N HIS A 139 2.53 -5.22 -11.88
CA HIS A 139 3.12 -4.06 -12.57
C HIS A 139 2.08 -3.28 -13.40
N ASP A 140 0.88 -3.84 -13.56
CA ASP A 140 -0.21 -3.21 -14.31
C ASP A 140 -0.83 -2.08 -13.48
N PRO A 141 -0.87 -0.82 -13.97
CA PRO A 141 -1.43 0.30 -13.24
C PRO A 141 -2.90 0.10 -12.84
N ASN A 142 -3.69 -0.62 -13.62
CA ASN A 142 -5.10 -0.91 -13.31
C ASN A 142 -5.22 -1.84 -12.10
N LYS A 143 -4.35 -2.86 -12.03
CA LYS A 143 -4.31 -3.79 -10.90
C LYS A 143 -3.78 -3.12 -9.63
N ILE A 144 -2.74 -2.30 -9.77
CA ILE A 144 -2.22 -1.47 -8.67
C ILE A 144 -3.32 -0.54 -8.17
N ALA A 145 -4.04 0.14 -9.04
CA ALA A 145 -5.14 1.04 -8.68
C ALA A 145 -6.26 0.33 -7.94
N TYR A 146 -6.67 -0.85 -8.42
CA TYR A 146 -7.68 -1.65 -7.73
C TYR A 146 -7.25 -2.02 -6.30
N LYS A 147 -6.03 -2.55 -6.14
CA LYS A 147 -5.48 -2.96 -4.84
C LYS A 147 -5.26 -1.77 -3.89
N LEU A 148 -4.67 -0.69 -4.40
CA LEU A 148 -4.43 0.55 -3.66
C LEU A 148 -5.75 1.22 -3.27
N GLY A 149 -6.75 1.16 -4.14
CA GLY A 149 -8.10 1.65 -3.87
C GLY A 149 -8.78 0.86 -2.74
N LYS A 150 -8.77 -0.48 -2.79
CA LYS A 150 -9.29 -1.33 -1.69
C LYS A 150 -8.58 -1.01 -0.37
N PHE A 151 -7.26 -0.88 -0.38
CA PHE A 151 -6.51 -0.48 0.81
C PHE A 151 -6.93 0.91 1.33
N SER A 152 -7.00 1.90 0.43
CA SER A 152 -7.30 3.30 0.78
C SER A 152 -8.73 3.50 1.29
N LEU A 153 -9.70 2.72 0.81
CA LEU A 153 -11.07 2.71 1.32
C LEU A 153 -11.15 2.21 2.77
N ASN A 154 -10.33 1.20 3.10
CA ASN A 154 -10.40 0.51 4.39
C ASN A 154 -9.36 1.00 5.41
N VAL A 155 -8.61 2.07 5.09
CA VAL A 155 -7.51 2.55 5.93
C VAL A 155 -7.96 2.94 7.34
N GLY A 156 -9.18 3.47 7.49
CA GLY A 156 -9.75 3.85 8.78
C GLY A 156 -10.08 2.64 9.67
N GLU A 157 -10.69 1.61 9.08
CA GLU A 157 -11.01 0.37 9.80
C GLU A 157 -9.75 -0.43 10.13
N LEU A 158 -8.80 -0.53 9.18
CA LEU A 158 -7.47 -1.11 9.42
C LEU A 158 -6.76 -0.44 10.59
N THR A 159 -6.81 0.89 10.67
CA THR A 159 -6.21 1.65 11.78
C THR A 159 -6.89 1.31 13.10
N THR A 160 -8.22 1.29 13.12
CA THR A 160 -9.01 0.98 14.32
C THR A 160 -8.73 -0.42 14.84
N GLU A 161 -8.84 -1.44 13.98
CA GLU A 161 -8.66 -2.83 14.38
C GLU A 161 -7.21 -3.14 14.78
N MET A 162 -6.22 -2.64 14.04
CA MET A 162 -4.82 -2.86 14.41
C MET A 162 -4.46 -2.15 15.72
N THR A 163 -5.01 -0.97 15.99
CA THR A 163 -4.83 -0.28 17.27
C THR A 163 -5.42 -1.11 18.41
N ARG A 164 -6.64 -1.63 18.24
CA ARG A 164 -7.29 -2.53 19.21
C ARG A 164 -6.43 -3.77 19.49
N VAL A 165 -5.89 -4.42 18.46
CA VAL A 165 -4.98 -5.58 18.57
C VAL A 165 -3.73 -5.24 19.39
N ILE A 166 -3.13 -4.08 19.15
CA ILE A 166 -1.95 -3.63 19.90
C ILE A 166 -2.30 -3.37 21.36
N GLU A 167 -3.43 -2.70 21.63
CA GLU A 167 -3.87 -2.36 22.99
C GLU A 167 -4.19 -3.60 23.85
N ILE A 168 -4.71 -4.68 23.26
CA ILE A 168 -4.95 -5.95 23.98
C ILE A 168 -3.69 -6.82 24.13
N GLY A 169 -2.52 -6.32 23.70
CA GLY A 169 -1.23 -7.01 23.83
C GLY A 169 -1.01 -8.12 22.81
N GLU A 170 -1.72 -8.12 21.68
CA GLU A 170 -1.54 -9.07 20.57
C GLU A 170 -0.74 -8.47 19.41
N ALA A 171 0.10 -7.46 19.70
CA ALA A 171 0.87 -6.72 18.71
C ALA A 171 1.72 -7.63 17.79
N PRO A 172 1.89 -7.27 16.50
CA PRO A 172 2.74 -8.01 15.57
C PRO A 172 4.21 -8.08 15.96
N TRP A 173 4.82 -9.27 15.89
CA TRP A 173 6.26 -9.47 16.10
C TRP A 173 7.12 -8.85 14.99
N GLY A 174 6.55 -8.72 13.80
CA GLY A 174 7.13 -8.02 12.67
C GLY A 174 6.05 -7.32 11.86
N ARG A 175 6.10 -7.50 10.54
CA ARG A 175 5.10 -6.97 9.61
C ARG A 175 3.78 -7.72 9.75
N ALA A 176 2.67 -6.98 9.82
CA ALA A 176 1.35 -7.52 9.55
C ALA A 176 1.07 -7.40 8.05
N VAL A 177 0.66 -8.48 7.40
CA VAL A 177 0.48 -8.55 5.95
C VAL A 177 -1.00 -8.50 5.62
N ILE A 178 -1.39 -7.56 4.78
CA ILE A 178 -2.72 -7.41 4.20
C ILE A 178 -2.76 -8.23 2.91
N SER A 179 -3.82 -9.00 2.76
CA SER A 179 -4.16 -9.73 1.54
C SER A 179 -5.61 -9.42 1.15
N ILE A 180 -5.89 -9.40 -0.16
CA ILE A 180 -7.24 -9.21 -0.70
C ILE A 180 -7.78 -10.60 -1.04
N GLU A 181 -8.81 -11.05 -0.31
CA GLU A 181 -9.45 -12.36 -0.49
C GLU A 181 -10.92 -12.18 -0.88
N GLY A 182 -11.20 -12.25 -2.18
CA GLY A 182 -12.51 -11.84 -2.69
C GLY A 182 -12.69 -10.34 -2.50
N ASP A 183 -13.73 -9.96 -1.76
CA ASP A 183 -13.98 -8.56 -1.41
C ASP A 183 -13.31 -8.11 -0.11
N ASP A 184 -12.89 -9.07 0.73
CA ASP A 184 -12.37 -8.81 2.07
C ASP A 184 -10.90 -8.43 2.07
N LEU A 185 -10.51 -7.61 3.06
CA LEU A 185 -9.12 -7.45 3.45
C LEU A 185 -8.81 -8.36 4.64
N VAL A 186 -7.90 -9.29 4.46
CA VAL A 186 -7.43 -10.19 5.51
C VAL A 186 -6.05 -9.76 5.96
N VAL A 187 -5.93 -9.43 7.24
CA VAL A 187 -4.67 -9.02 7.88
C VAL A 187 -4.13 -10.17 8.69
N ARG A 188 -2.89 -10.59 8.41
CA ARG A 188 -2.22 -11.71 9.08
C ARG A 188 -0.92 -11.30 9.73
N TRP A 189 -0.65 -11.81 10.92
CA TRP A 189 0.61 -11.56 11.62
C TRP A 189 0.95 -12.67 12.61
N LYS A 190 2.21 -12.67 13.04
CA LYS A 190 2.68 -13.48 14.18
C LYS A 190 2.65 -12.64 15.45
N SER A 191 1.94 -13.10 16.47
CA SER A 191 1.78 -12.36 17.74
C SER A 191 3.07 -12.32 18.56
N GLN A 192 3.40 -11.17 19.16
CA GLN A 192 4.51 -11.06 20.12
C GLN A 192 4.25 -11.80 21.43
N ARG A 193 2.98 -12.02 21.78
CA ARG A 193 2.60 -12.58 23.08
C ARG A 193 2.92 -14.06 23.20
N ASP A 194 2.58 -14.82 22.16
CA ASP A 194 2.60 -16.27 22.17
C ASP A 194 3.17 -16.89 20.89
N TYR A 195 3.65 -16.05 19.95
CA TYR A 195 4.18 -16.47 18.66
C TYR A 195 3.21 -17.28 17.79
N SER A 196 1.91 -17.23 18.10
CA SER A 196 0.88 -17.84 17.27
C SER A 196 0.55 -16.96 16.07
N ASP A 197 0.05 -17.60 15.00
CA ASP A 197 -0.50 -16.89 13.85
C ASP A 197 -1.86 -16.31 14.21
N ARG A 198 -2.08 -15.06 13.83
CA ARG A 198 -3.29 -14.30 14.08
C ARG A 198 -3.79 -13.69 12.78
N GLU A 199 -5.11 -13.61 12.67
CA GLU A 199 -5.75 -12.88 11.59
C GLU A 199 -6.99 -12.13 12.07
N PHE A 200 -7.30 -11.04 11.36
CA PHE A 200 -8.64 -10.46 11.36
C PHE A 200 -9.04 -10.14 9.93
N ARG A 201 -10.34 -9.96 9.72
CA ARG A 201 -10.93 -9.67 8.42
C ARG A 201 -11.71 -8.37 8.50
N ILE A 202 -11.53 -7.52 7.49
CA ILE A 202 -12.36 -6.36 7.22
C ILE A 202 -13.22 -6.73 6.03
N GLN A 203 -14.54 -6.70 6.21
CA GLN A 203 -15.47 -7.05 5.15
C GLN A 203 -15.47 -5.95 4.09
N GLY A 204 -15.34 -6.36 2.82
CA GLY A 204 -15.52 -5.43 1.71
C GLY A 204 -17.00 -5.19 1.43
N ASP A 205 -17.41 -3.92 1.42
CA ASP A 205 -18.73 -3.51 0.95
C ASP A 205 -18.96 -3.71 -0.56
#